data_AF-A0A314UTL8-F1
#
_entry.id   AF-A0A314UTL8-F1
#
_cell.length_a   1.000
_cell.length_b   1.000
_cell.length_c   1.000
_cell.angle_alpha   90.00
_cell.angle_beta   90.00
_cell.angle_gamma   90.00
#
_symmetry.space_group_name_H-M   'P 1'
#
loop_
_entity.id
_entity.type
_entity.pdbx_description
1 polymer ?
#
loop_
_entity_poly.entity_id
_entity_poly.type
_entity_poly.pdbx_seq_one_letter_code
_entity_poly.pdbx_strand_id
1 'polypeptide(L)' 'MEAKKLDIDIVIHSILIKELQPNVKTYNIMINGLCIGGLTSEVEKLLVEMEGKGCSPDGCTYNTIIRGLISNKEA' A
#
# COMPACT_ATOMS: atom_id res chain seq x y z
N MET A 1 2.26 -6.44 14.35
CA MET A 1 1.20 -5.62 13.71
C MET A 1 1.48 -4.13 13.91
N GLU A 2 1.80 -3.68 15.13
CA GLU A 2 2.14 -2.28 15.46
C GLU A 2 3.28 -1.67 14.62
N ALA A 3 4.43 -2.34 14.52
CA ALA A 3 5.64 -1.73 13.92
C ALA A 3 5.49 -1.41 12.42
N LYS A 4 4.82 -2.28 11.65
CA LYS A 4 4.60 -2.07 10.21
C LYS A 4 3.57 -0.97 9.94
N LYS A 5 2.59 -0.78 10.85
CA LYS A 5 1.64 0.34 10.81
C LYS A 5 2.35 1.66 11.16
N LEU A 6 3.32 1.64 12.07
CA LEU A 6 4.12 2.84 12.35
C LEU A 6 4.97 3.25 11.14
N ASP A 7 5.58 2.28 10.44
CA ASP A 7 6.36 2.54 9.23
C ASP A 7 5.51 3.15 8.10
N ILE A 8 4.28 2.67 7.89
CA ILE A 8 3.39 3.23 6.86
C ILE A 8 2.96 4.66 7.22
N ASP A 9 2.67 4.94 8.49
CA ASP A 9 2.30 6.27 8.97
C ASP A 9 3.46 7.26 8.78
N ILE A 10 4.71 6.84 9.06
CA ILE A 10 5.91 7.64 8.80
C ILE A 10 6.06 7.95 7.30
N VAL A 11 5.85 6.94 6.44
CA VAL A 11 5.94 7.10 4.98
C VAL A 11 4.86 8.09 4.50
N ILE A 12 3.60 7.93 4.92
CA ILE A 12 2.49 8.83 4.58
C ILE A 12 2.80 10.26 5.04
N HIS A 13 3.23 10.44 6.29
CA HIS A 13 3.58 11.75 6.84
C HIS A 13 4.72 12.41 6.03
N SER A 14 5.73 11.64 5.60
CA SER A 14 6.83 12.16 4.78
C SER A 14 6.39 12.60 3.38
N ILE A 15 5.41 11.91 2.79
CA ILE A 15 4.81 12.23 1.49
C ILE A 15 3.99 13.52 1.60
N LEU A 16 3.14 13.62 2.63
CA LEU A 16 2.24 14.76 2.85
C LEU A 16 3.00 16.05 3.18
N ILE A 17 4.05 15.98 4.00
CA ILE A 17 4.80 17.17 4.43
C ILE A 17 5.75 17.69 3.35
N LYS A 18 6.33 16.80 2.54
CA LYS A 18 7.35 17.19 1.56
C LYS A 18 6.80 17.41 0.15
N GLU A 19 5.48 17.37 -0.02
CA GLU A 19 4.80 17.40 -1.34
C GLU A 19 5.40 16.41 -2.35
N LEU A 20 5.92 15.29 -1.84
CA LEU A 20 6.59 14.30 -2.69
C LEU A 20 5.54 13.48 -3.42
N GLN A 21 5.62 13.46 -4.74
CA GLN A 21 4.73 12.62 -5.55
C GLN A 21 5.08 11.13 -5.35
N PRO A 22 4.14 10.31 -4.85
CA PRO A 22 4.38 8.88 -4.67
C PRO A 22 4.58 8.20 -6.03
N ASN A 23 5.55 7.29 -6.11
CA ASN A 23 5.76 6.45 -7.29
C ASN A 23 5.31 5.01 -7.02
N VAL A 24 5.43 4.13 -8.02
CA VAL A 24 5.03 2.72 -7.94
C VAL A 24 5.61 2.01 -6.72
N LYS A 25 6.88 2.27 -6.39
CA LYS A 25 7.52 1.65 -5.21
C LYS A 25 6.90 2.14 -3.91
N THR A 26 6.61 3.43 -3.81
CA THR A 26 5.96 4.01 -2.63
C THR A 26 4.58 3.39 -2.40
N TYR A 27 3.77 3.27 -3.46
CA TYR A 27 2.47 2.60 -3.38
C TYR A 27 2.60 1.13 -3.00
N ASN A 28 3.56 0.40 -3.58
CA ASN A 28 3.78 -1.01 -3.26
C ASN A 28 4.17 -1.23 -1.79
N ILE A 29 4.95 -0.32 -1.19
CA ILE A 29 5.28 -0.36 0.25
C ILE A 29 4.01 -0.19 1.09
N MET A 30 3.18 0.81 0.75
CA MET A 30 1.94 1.09 1.49
C MET A 30 0.95 -0.08 1.38
N ILE A 31 0.72 -0.57 0.16
CA ILE A 31 -0.15 -1.70 -0.13
C ILE A 31 0.30 -2.95 0.65
N ASN A 32 1.60 -3.26 0.66
CA ASN A 32 2.13 -4.39 1.42
C ASN A 32 1.83 -4.26 2.92
N GLY A 33 2.05 -3.06 3.50
CA GLY A 33 1.76 -2.79 4.90
C GLY A 33 0.29 -3.03 5.26
N LEU A 34 -0.62 -2.54 4.42
CA LEU A 34 -2.06 -2.73 4.60
C LEU A 34 -2.50 -4.18 4.41
N CYS A 35 -1.93 -4.88 3.43
CA CYS A 35 -2.14 -6.31 3.22
C CYS A 35 -1.78 -7.11 4.48
N ILE A 36 -0.64 -6.83 5.11
CA ILE A 36 -0.23 -7.49 6.36
C ILE A 36 -1.14 -7.12 7.54
N GLY A 37 -1.74 -5.93 7.50
CA GLY A 37 -2.72 -5.48 8.49
C GLY A 37 -4.15 -5.98 8.26
N GLY A 38 -4.42 -6.77 7.21
CA GLY A 38 -5.77 -7.21 6.86
C GLY A 38 -6.68 -6.10 6.30
N LEU A 39 -6.14 -4.92 6.01
CA LEU A 39 -6.90 -3.72 5.64
C LEU A 39 -7.21 -3.67 4.14
N THR A 40 -7.95 -4.68 3.65
CA THR A 40 -8.23 -4.86 2.22
C THR A 40 -8.95 -3.67 1.57
N SER A 41 -9.90 -3.03 2.28
CA SER A 41 -10.60 -1.85 1.74
C SER A 41 -9.65 -0.65 1.52
N GLU A 42 -8.64 -0.49 2.36
CA GLU A 42 -7.64 0.58 2.20
C GLU A 42 -6.68 0.28 1.04
N VAL A 43 -6.39 -1.00 0.78
CA VAL A 43 -5.63 -1.43 -0.41
C VAL A 43 -6.36 -1.05 -1.70
N GLU A 44 -7.67 -1.28 -1.77
CA GLU A 44 -8.49 -0.91 -2.94
C GLU A 44 -8.48 0.60 -3.18
N LYS A 45 -8.62 1.41 -2.12
CA LYS A 45 -8.55 2.88 -2.23
C LYS A 45 -7.19 3.35 -2.77
N LEU A 46 -6.10 2.75 -2.30
CA LEU A 46 -4.76 3.11 -2.80
C LEU A 46 -4.54 2.72 -4.25
N LEU A 47 -5.11 1.62 -4.75
CA LEU A 47 -5.05 1.27 -6.16
C LEU A 47 -5.74 2.34 -7.04
N VAL A 48 -6.94 2.78 -6.64
CA VAL A 48 -7.68 3.83 -7.35
C VAL A 48 -6.92 5.15 -7.31
N GLU A 49 -6.34 5.50 -6.16
CA GLU A 49 -5.52 6.71 -6.03
C GLU A 49 -4.28 6.65 -6.92
N MET A 50 -3.60 5.50 -6.96
CA MET A 50 -2.41 5.27 -7.76
C MET A 50 -2.69 5.55 -9.25
N GLU A 51 -3.75 4.96 -9.79
CA GLU A 51 -4.21 5.20 -11.16
C GLU A 51 -4.62 6.66 -11.38
N GLY A 52 -5.36 7.25 -10.45
CA GLY A 52 -5.79 8.65 -10.50
C GLY A 52 -4.64 9.66 -10.53
N LYS A 53 -3.47 9.29 -10.00
CA LYS A 53 -2.23 10.09 -10.07
C LYS A 53 -1.34 9.73 -11.27
N GLY A 54 -1.83 8.95 -12.23
CA GLY A 54 -1.08 8.53 -13.42
C GLY A 54 0.04 7.54 -13.11
N CYS A 55 0.00 6.89 -11.95
CA CYS A 55 0.92 5.85 -11.55
C CYS A 55 0.23 4.51 -11.82
N SER A 56 0.68 3.73 -12.81
CA SER A 56 0.00 2.46 -13.11
C SER A 56 0.49 1.35 -12.18
N PRO A 57 -0.43 0.59 -11.52
CA PRO A 57 -0.08 -0.63 -10.81
C PRO A 57 0.71 -1.59 -11.70
N ASP A 58 1.72 -2.26 -11.14
CA ASP A 58 2.55 -3.21 -11.87
C ASP A 58 2.34 -4.65 -11.38
N GLY A 59 3.04 -5.60 -12.00
CA GLY A 59 3.00 -6.99 -11.57
C GLY A 59 3.42 -7.21 -10.11
N CYS A 60 4.31 -6.37 -9.58
CA CYS A 60 4.69 -6.43 -8.17
C CYS A 60 3.53 -5.96 -7.26
N THR A 61 2.79 -4.94 -7.67
CA THR A 61 1.59 -4.46 -6.97
C THR A 61 0.58 -5.58 -6.81
N TYR A 62 0.16 -6.22 -7.90
CA TYR A 62 -0.85 -7.28 -7.83
C TYR A 62 -0.34 -8.54 -7.12
N ASN A 63 0.93 -8.93 -7.32
CA ASN A 63 1.52 -10.05 -6.59
C ASN A 63 1.51 -9.83 -5.07
N THR A 64 1.77 -8.59 -4.64
CA THR A 64 1.70 -8.21 -3.21
C THR A 64 0.29 -8.40 -2.66
N ILE A 65 -0.72 -7.91 -3.39
CA ILE A 65 -2.13 -8.00 -2.97
C ILE A 65 -2.58 -9.46 -2.90
N ILE A 66 -2.31 -10.25 -3.93
CA ILE A 66 -2.70 -11.67 -3.98
C ILE A 66 -2.09 -12.43 -2.79
N ARG A 67 -0.79 -12.22 -2.51
CA ARG A 67 -0.13 -12.82 -1.35
C ARG A 67 -0.79 -12.40 -0.04
N GLY A 68 -1.06 -11.11 0.14
CA GLY A 68 -1.74 -10.58 1.32
C GLY A 68 -3.12 -11.21 1.54
N LEU A 69 -3.93 -11.29 0.49
CA LEU A 69 -5.28 -11.86 0.57
C LEU A 69 -5.27 -13.35 0.91
N ILE A 70 -4.31 -14.12 0.38
CA ILE A 70 -4.16 -15.54 0.71
C ILE A 70 -3.79 -15.68 2.19
N SER A 71 -2.81 -14.91 2.67
CA SER A 71 -2.37 -14.98 4.07
C SER A 71 -3.45 -14.52 5.07
N ASN A 72 -4.33 -13.59 4.69
CA ASN A 72 -5.42 -13.13 5.55
C ASN A 72 -6.64 -14.06 5.54
N LYS A 73 -6.79 -14.95 4.55
CA LYS A 73 -7.89 -15.94 4.49
C LYS A 73 -7.68 -17.12 5.42
N GLU A 74 -6.49 -17.29 5.98
CA GLU A 74 -6.13 -18.36 6.91
C GLU A 74 -6.20 -17.93 8.40
N ALA A 75 -6.68 -16.71 8.68
CA ALA A 75 -6.74 -16.11 10.03
C ALA A 75 -8.15 -16.08 10.63
#